data_AF-A0A3P7BX00-F1
#
_entry.id   AF-A0A3P7BX00-F1
#
_cell.length_a   1.000
_cell.length_b   1.000
_cell.length_c   1.000
_cell.angle_alpha   90.00
_cell.angle_beta   90.00
_cell.angle_gamma   90.00
#
_symmetry.space_group_name_H-M   'P 1'
#
loop_
_entity.id
_entity.type
_entity.pdbx_description
1 polymer ?
#
loop_
_entity_poly.entity_id
_entity_poly.type
_entity_poly.pdbx_seq_one_letter_code
_entity_poly.pdbx_strand_id
1 'polypeptide(L)'
;MDSEGSNRYNPEDLYGEINSPSHRFCQLLRKRYPIIDRADGDMDIAYTLVVHKDIKQIARLLRMIYRKNNYYCIHPDVKSGKRFAKALEGLISCFGPNVELVPKNKRVAVQWGDETVLLPQLICGEQALRRHSTWRYLINMVGQEFPLRTNLE
;
A
#
# COMPACT_ATOMS: atom_id res chain seq x y z
N MET A 1 12.50 -39.38 4.33
CA MET A 1 11.15 -39.27 3.72
C MET A 1 10.29 -38.80 4.85
N ASP A 2 10.43 -37.53 5.21
CA ASP A 2 9.82 -36.96 6.40
C ASP A 2 8.89 -35.84 5.96
N SER A 3 7.64 -36.24 5.79
CA SER A 3 6.48 -35.41 5.62
C SER A 3 6.04 -34.90 7.00
N GLU A 4 6.58 -33.77 7.43
CA GLU A 4 5.96 -32.97 8.50
C GLU A 4 5.25 -31.76 7.91
N GLY A 5 3.94 -31.72 8.13
CA GLY A 5 3.01 -30.78 7.53
C GLY A 5 3.27 -29.34 7.92
N SER A 6 3.81 -28.56 6.98
CA SER A 6 3.67 -27.11 6.98
C SER A 6 2.24 -26.76 6.56
N ASN A 7 1.34 -26.59 7.53
CA ASN A 7 0.14 -25.79 7.34
C ASN A 7 0.62 -24.35 7.06
N ARG A 8 0.97 -24.04 5.80
CA ARG A 8 1.45 -22.72 5.39
C ARG A 8 0.29 -21.74 5.54
N TYR A 9 0.20 -21.08 6.68
CA TYR A 9 -0.70 -19.94 6.90
C TYR A 9 -0.57 -18.99 5.70
N ASN A 10 -1.67 -18.82 4.95
CA ASN A 10 -1.63 -17.97 3.79
C ASN A 10 -1.58 -16.50 4.27
N PRO A 11 -0.64 -15.70 3.75
CA PRO A 11 -0.38 -14.36 4.25
C PRO A 11 -1.61 -13.44 4.27
N GLU A 12 -2.52 -13.60 3.32
CA GLU A 12 -3.72 -12.76 3.24
C GLU A 12 -4.66 -12.96 4.44
N ASP A 13 -4.69 -14.15 5.05
CA ASP A 13 -5.47 -14.35 6.29
C ASP A 13 -4.83 -13.58 7.44
N LEU A 14 -3.51 -13.70 7.58
CA LEU A 14 -2.76 -13.05 8.65
C LEU A 14 -2.89 -11.52 8.60
N TYR A 15 -2.79 -10.92 7.41
CA TYR A 15 -3.03 -9.49 7.26
C TYR A 15 -4.52 -9.14 7.41
N GLY A 16 -5.44 -10.02 7.00
CA GLY A 16 -6.89 -9.82 7.11
C GLY A 16 -7.45 -9.92 8.53
N GLU A 17 -6.66 -10.41 9.49
CA GLU A 17 -7.00 -10.40 10.93
C GLU A 17 -6.69 -9.04 11.61
N ILE A 18 -5.87 -8.19 10.98
CA ILE A 18 -5.50 -6.89 11.53
C ILE A 18 -6.73 -5.98 11.55
N ASN A 19 -7.13 -5.54 12.75
CA ASN A 19 -8.33 -4.74 12.96
C ASN A 19 -8.05 -3.33 13.53
N SER A 20 -6.79 -3.01 13.83
CA SER A 20 -6.41 -1.74 14.44
C SER A 20 -4.91 -1.46 14.28
N PRO A 21 -4.48 -0.18 14.32
CA PRO A 21 -3.05 0.17 14.30
C PRO A 21 -2.24 -0.38 15.47
N SER A 22 -2.91 -0.64 16.60
CA SER A 22 -2.30 -1.23 17.81
C SER A 22 -2.24 -2.76 17.77
N HIS A 23 -2.77 -3.40 16.71
CA HIS A 23 -2.78 -4.85 16.58
C HIS A 23 -1.36 -5.44 16.72
N ARG A 24 -1.24 -6.55 17.44
CA ARG A 24 0.05 -7.21 17.75
C ARG A 24 0.88 -7.46 16.50
N PHE A 25 0.24 -7.81 15.39
CA PHE A 25 0.93 -8.07 14.13
C PHE A 25 1.57 -6.80 13.52
N CYS A 26 0.93 -5.62 13.63
CA CYS A 26 1.56 -4.36 13.23
C CYS A 26 2.82 -4.07 14.06
N GLN A 27 2.76 -4.32 15.37
CA GLN A 27 3.92 -4.15 16.26
C GLN A 27 5.06 -5.11 15.90
N LEU A 28 4.74 -6.38 15.63
CA LEU A 28 5.71 -7.39 15.19
C LEU A 28 6.33 -7.04 13.84
N LEU A 29 5.53 -6.57 12.88
CA LEU A 29 6.01 -6.10 11.58
C LEU A 29 7.00 -4.95 11.75
N ARG A 30 6.67 -3.93 12.56
CA ARG A 30 7.56 -2.79 12.82
C ARG A 30 8.84 -3.21 13.56
N LYS A 31 8.75 -4.16 14.50
CA LYS A 31 9.93 -4.69 15.22
C LYS A 31 10.87 -5.47 14.30
N ARG A 32 10.32 -6.30 13.40
CA ARG A 32 11.11 -7.13 12.49
C ARG A 32 11.62 -6.36 11.28
N TYR A 33 10.81 -5.45 10.77
CA TYR A 33 11.08 -4.64 9.59
C TYR A 33 10.75 -3.17 9.88
N PRO A 34 11.73 -2.41 10.40
CA PRO A 34 11.51 -1.01 10.74
C PRO A 34 11.05 -0.17 9.55
N ILE A 35 10.14 0.77 9.82
CA ILE A 35 9.77 1.89 8.95
C ILE A 35 10.47 3.15 9.44
N ILE A 36 10.74 4.09 8.54
CA ILE A 36 11.23 5.42 8.90
C ILE A 36 10.01 6.31 9.14
N ASP A 37 9.55 6.36 10.39
CA ASP A 37 8.35 7.12 10.80
C ASP A 37 8.68 8.57 11.19
N ARG A 38 9.34 9.27 10.27
CA ARG A 38 9.66 10.69 10.37
C ARG A 38 9.60 11.32 8.98
N ALA A 39 9.61 12.64 8.92
CA ALA A 39 9.91 13.33 7.68
C ALA A 39 11.36 13.03 7.26
N ASP A 40 11.60 12.92 5.96
CA ASP A 40 12.91 12.62 5.40
C ASP A 40 13.01 13.33 4.04
N GLY A 41 13.95 14.27 3.91
CA GLY A 41 14.06 15.16 2.74
C GLY A 41 13.26 16.46 2.84
N ASP A 42 13.54 17.37 1.92
CA ASP A 42 13.02 18.75 1.90
C ASP A 42 11.72 18.91 1.07
N MET A 43 11.22 17.79 0.51
CA MET A 43 10.06 17.78 -0.37
C MET A 43 9.11 16.63 -0.03
N ASP A 44 7.83 16.95 0.03
CA ASP A 44 6.74 16.00 0.22
C ASP A 44 6.33 15.40 -1.13
N ILE A 45 6.15 14.08 -1.17
CA ILE A 45 5.76 13.32 -2.37
C ILE A 45 4.38 12.68 -2.16
N ALA A 46 3.51 12.76 -3.16
CA ALA A 46 2.31 11.95 -3.26
C ALA A 46 2.59 10.71 -4.11
N TYR A 47 2.39 9.52 -3.55
CA TYR A 47 2.44 8.26 -4.27
C TYR A 47 1.03 7.81 -4.64
N THR A 48 0.85 7.38 -5.88
CA THR A 48 -0.36 6.68 -6.32
C THR A 48 -0.01 5.23 -6.62
N LEU A 49 -0.64 4.28 -5.94
CA LEU A 49 -0.27 2.86 -5.96
C LEU A 49 -1.44 2.00 -6.45
N VAL A 50 -1.31 1.40 -7.62
CA VAL A 50 -2.30 0.46 -8.16
C VAL A 50 -1.89 -0.97 -7.83
N VAL A 51 -2.77 -1.70 -7.14
CA VAL A 51 -2.47 -3.04 -6.61
C VAL A 51 -3.59 -4.03 -6.91
N HIS A 52 -3.24 -5.30 -7.09
CA HIS A 52 -4.23 -6.35 -7.36
C HIS A 52 -3.92 -7.74 -6.75
N LYS A 53 -2.70 -7.97 -6.24
CA LYS A 53 -2.26 -9.24 -5.64
C LYS A 53 -0.99 -9.06 -4.79
N ASP A 54 -0.59 -10.14 -4.13
CA ASP A 54 0.64 -10.27 -3.32
C ASP A 54 0.78 -9.22 -2.21
N ILE A 55 0.05 -9.47 -1.11
CA ILE A 55 0.09 -8.59 0.06
C ILE A 55 1.48 -8.46 0.69
N LYS A 56 2.35 -9.48 0.55
CA LYS A 56 3.71 -9.43 1.11
C LYS A 56 4.58 -8.46 0.33
N GLN A 57 4.46 -8.47 -1.00
CA GLN A 57 5.16 -7.52 -1.85
C GLN A 57 4.72 -6.08 -1.56
N ILE A 58 3.40 -5.85 -1.43
CA ILE A 58 2.85 -4.52 -1.11
C ILE A 58 3.32 -4.04 0.26
N ALA A 59 3.30 -4.91 1.28
CA ALA A 59 3.80 -4.58 2.61
C ALA A 59 5.29 -4.19 2.57
N ARG A 60 6.10 -4.92 1.78
CA ARG A 60 7.52 -4.63 1.59
C ARG A 60 7.74 -3.30 0.88
N LEU A 61 6.99 -3.03 -0.18
CA LEU A 61 7.05 -1.79 -0.95
C LEU A 61 6.71 -0.59 -0.06
N LEU A 62 5.53 -0.60 0.58
CA LEU A 62 5.07 0.48 1.45
C LEU A 62 6.09 0.77 2.55
N ARG A 63 6.62 -0.27 3.19
CA ARG A 63 7.66 -0.11 4.22
C ARG A 63 8.87 0.67 3.73
N MET A 64 9.28 0.47 2.48
CA MET A 64 10.49 1.08 1.94
C MET A 64 10.29 2.54 1.55
N ILE A 65 9.13 2.85 0.96
CA ILE A 65 8.81 4.20 0.51
C ILE A 65 8.16 5.07 1.60
N TYR A 66 7.65 4.49 2.69
CA TYR A 66 6.90 5.23 3.72
C TYR A 66 7.76 6.29 4.40
N ARG A 67 7.25 7.53 4.43
CA ARG A 67 7.70 8.66 5.24
C ARG A 67 6.49 9.43 5.74
N LYS A 68 6.63 10.09 6.88
CA LYS A 68 5.50 10.75 7.56
C LYS A 68 4.98 11.97 6.80
N ASN A 69 5.83 12.66 6.04
CA ASN A 69 5.50 13.86 5.28
C ASN A 69 4.95 13.57 3.87
N ASN A 70 5.15 12.35 3.37
CA ASN A 70 4.60 11.91 2.09
C ASN A 70 3.13 11.48 2.23
N TYR A 71 2.41 11.45 1.12
CA TYR A 71 1.04 10.95 1.03
C TYR A 71 0.98 9.71 0.14
N TYR A 72 0.14 8.74 0.47
CA TYR A 72 0.01 7.48 -0.27
C TYR A 72 -1.46 7.18 -0.54
N CYS A 73 -1.86 7.27 -1.80
CA CYS A 73 -3.15 6.76 -2.25
C CYS A 73 -2.99 5.37 -2.85
N ILE A 74 -3.77 4.41 -2.37
CA ILE A 74 -3.72 3.02 -2.82
C ILE A 74 -5.05 2.65 -3.47
N HIS A 75 -5.00 2.30 -4.75
CA HIS A 75 -6.13 1.83 -5.52
C HIS A 75 -6.07 0.30 -5.72
N PRO A 76 -6.84 -0.49 -4.95
CA PRO A 76 -7.02 -1.90 -5.27
C PRO A 76 -7.95 -2.08 -6.47
N ASP A 77 -7.53 -2.88 -7.46
CA ASP A 77 -8.38 -3.29 -8.57
C ASP A 77 -9.64 -4.01 -8.04
N VAL A 78 -10.82 -3.66 -8.52
CA VAL A 78 -12.09 -4.31 -8.12
C VAL A 78 -12.15 -5.80 -8.47
N LYS A 79 -11.34 -6.24 -9.43
CA LYS A 79 -11.17 -7.66 -9.80
C LYS A 79 -10.37 -8.45 -8.75
N SER A 80 -9.75 -7.77 -7.78
CA SER A 80 -8.99 -8.44 -6.72
C SER A 80 -9.93 -9.25 -5.81
N GLY A 81 -9.42 -10.38 -5.32
CA GLY A 81 -10.20 -11.24 -4.42
C GLY A 81 -10.58 -10.53 -3.10
N LYS A 82 -11.74 -10.90 -2.54
CA LYS A 82 -12.20 -10.37 -1.23
C LYS A 82 -11.18 -10.55 -0.11
N ARG A 83 -10.45 -11.66 -0.16
CA ARG A 83 -9.40 -12.01 0.80
C ARG A 83 -8.22 -11.02 0.73
N PHE A 84 -7.71 -10.77 -0.47
CA PHE A 84 -6.71 -9.73 -0.72
C PHE A 84 -7.20 -8.35 -0.28
N ALA A 85 -8.44 -7.97 -0.61
CA ALA A 85 -8.99 -6.67 -0.23
C ALA A 85 -9.02 -6.48 1.30
N LYS A 86 -9.44 -7.51 2.04
CA LYS A 86 -9.42 -7.52 3.52
C LYS A 86 -7.99 -7.45 4.07
N ALA A 87 -7.07 -8.20 3.48
CA ALA A 87 -5.67 -8.18 3.83
C ALA A 87 -5.04 -6.79 3.62
N LEU A 88 -5.41 -6.11 2.54
CA LEU A 88 -4.94 -4.76 2.23
C LEU A 88 -5.51 -3.72 3.21
N GLU A 89 -6.79 -3.80 3.56
CA GLU A 89 -7.41 -2.99 4.60
C GLU A 89 -6.66 -3.14 5.95
N GLY A 90 -6.36 -4.38 6.33
CA GLY A 90 -5.58 -4.67 7.53
C GLY A 90 -4.14 -4.15 7.47
N LEU A 91 -3.41 -4.40 6.37
CA LEU A 91 -2.05 -3.92 6.18
C LEU A 91 -1.94 -2.40 6.33
N ILE A 92 -2.83 -1.65 5.67
CA ILE A 92 -2.78 -0.19 5.65
C ILE A 92 -3.02 0.40 7.05
N SER A 93 -3.83 -0.25 7.87
CA SER A 93 -4.04 0.17 9.26
C SER A 93 -2.74 0.13 10.10
N CYS A 94 -1.70 -0.58 9.66
CA CYS A 94 -0.39 -0.57 10.32
C CYS A 94 0.46 0.68 10.00
N PHE A 95 0.01 1.58 9.13
CA PHE A 95 0.72 2.80 8.76
C PHE A 95 0.02 4.05 9.32
N GLY A 96 0.61 5.23 9.09
CA GLY A 96 0.03 6.50 9.49
C GLY A 96 -1.22 6.88 8.68
N PRO A 97 -1.94 7.94 9.09
CA PRO A 97 -3.16 8.42 8.43
C PRO A 97 -2.92 8.93 6.99
N ASN A 98 -1.66 9.14 6.62
CA ASN A 98 -1.23 9.54 5.29
C ASN A 98 -1.23 8.39 4.27
N VAL A 99 -1.59 7.17 4.67
CA VAL A 99 -1.79 6.02 3.77
C VAL A 99 -3.28 5.70 3.69
N GLU A 100 -3.90 5.99 2.54
CA GLU A 100 -5.34 5.87 2.34
C GLU A 100 -5.69 4.94 1.16
N LEU A 101 -6.76 4.18 1.33
CA LEU A 101 -7.40 3.47 0.21
C LEU A 101 -8.31 4.39 -0.58
N VAL A 102 -8.39 4.16 -1.89
CA VAL A 102 -9.46 4.73 -2.71
C VAL A 102 -10.83 4.26 -2.18
N PRO A 103 -11.84 5.14 -2.03
CA PRO A 103 -13.19 4.78 -1.65
C PRO A 103 -13.77 3.68 -2.54
N LYS A 104 -14.51 2.72 -1.97
CA LYS A 104 -15.01 1.54 -2.69
C LYS A 104 -15.81 1.88 -3.95
N ASN A 105 -16.61 2.96 -3.92
CA ASN A 105 -17.42 3.42 -5.05
C ASN A 105 -16.63 4.11 -6.18
N LYS A 106 -15.35 4.45 -5.94
CA LYS A 106 -14.45 5.04 -6.94
C LYS A 106 -13.48 4.03 -7.55
N ARG A 107 -13.45 2.79 -7.06
CA ARG A 107 -12.51 1.76 -7.57
C ARG A 107 -12.96 1.24 -8.92
N VAL A 108 -12.02 1.00 -9.83
CA VAL A 108 -12.30 0.52 -11.20
C VAL A 108 -11.63 -0.83 -11.49
N ALA A 109 -12.15 -1.54 -12.48
CA ALA A 109 -11.55 -2.76 -13.01
C ALA A 109 -10.48 -2.38 -14.01
N VAL A 110 -9.23 -2.81 -13.80
CA VAL A 110 -8.14 -2.48 -14.70
C VAL A 110 -8.04 -3.51 -15.80
N GLN A 111 -8.35 -3.14 -17.04
CA GLN A 111 -8.16 -3.99 -18.20
C GLN A 111 -6.83 -3.67 -18.88
N TRP A 112 -6.03 -4.69 -19.17
CA TRP A 112 -4.73 -4.47 -19.81
C TRP A 112 -4.90 -4.05 -21.27
N GLY A 113 -4.15 -3.03 -21.71
CA GLY A 113 -4.25 -2.47 -23.06
C GLY A 113 -5.39 -1.46 -23.27
N ASP A 114 -6.08 -1.08 -22.20
CA ASP A 114 -7.27 -0.22 -22.19
C ASP A 114 -7.01 1.08 -21.41
N GLU A 115 -7.85 2.10 -21.55
CA GLU A 115 -7.71 3.35 -20.79
C GLU A 115 -7.83 3.16 -19.28
N THR A 116 -8.48 2.07 -18.85
CA THR A 116 -8.61 1.70 -17.43
C THR A 116 -7.28 1.45 -16.73
N VAL A 117 -6.16 1.29 -17.45
CA VAL A 117 -4.80 1.28 -16.86
C VAL A 117 -4.45 2.62 -16.21
N LEU A 118 -4.89 3.73 -16.81
CA LEU A 118 -4.58 5.09 -16.33
C LEU A 118 -5.56 5.58 -15.27
N LEU A 119 -6.83 5.19 -15.37
CA LEU A 119 -7.92 5.71 -14.55
C LEU A 119 -7.68 5.61 -13.01
N PRO A 120 -7.19 4.49 -12.45
CA PRO A 120 -6.82 4.40 -11.03
C PRO A 120 -5.82 5.45 -10.58
N GLN A 121 -4.83 5.77 -11.42
CA GLN A 121 -3.80 6.76 -11.11
C GLN A 121 -4.41 8.16 -11.06
N LEU A 122 -5.32 8.49 -12.00
CA LEU A 122 -6.05 9.76 -12.00
C LEU A 122 -6.97 9.91 -10.79
N ILE A 123 -7.70 8.85 -10.42
CA ILE A 123 -8.53 8.83 -9.21
C ILE A 123 -7.69 9.08 -7.96
N CYS A 124 -6.54 8.42 -7.87
CA CYS A 124 -5.63 8.63 -6.76
C CYS A 124 -4.99 10.03 -6.76
N GLY A 125 -4.69 10.59 -7.93
CA GLY A 125 -4.20 11.96 -8.08
C GLY A 125 -5.24 12.99 -7.61
N GLU A 126 -6.51 12.82 -7.98
CA GLU A 126 -7.62 13.64 -7.48
C GLU A 126 -7.73 13.55 -5.95
N GLN A 127 -7.60 12.35 -5.39
CA GLN A 127 -7.63 12.15 -3.94
C GLN A 127 -6.42 12.82 -3.27
N ALA A 128 -5.22 12.69 -3.83
CA ALA A 128 -4.01 13.33 -3.33
C ALA A 128 -4.16 14.85 -3.30
N LEU A 129 -4.64 15.47 -4.38
CA LEU A 129 -4.91 16.91 -4.47
C LEU A 129 -5.89 17.40 -3.40
N ARG A 130 -6.88 16.58 -3.04
CA ARG A 130 -7.90 16.93 -2.02
C ARG A 130 -7.44 16.73 -0.59
N ARG A 131 -6.61 15.72 -0.32
CA ARG A 131 -6.23 15.31 1.04
C ARG A 131 -5.01 16.05 1.56
N HIS A 132 -4.05 16.31 0.68
CA HIS A 132 -2.79 16.96 1.02
C HIS A 132 -2.43 17.92 -0.10
N SER A 133 -2.18 19.19 0.21
CA SER A 133 -1.76 20.19 -0.79
C SER A 133 -0.27 20.55 -0.68
N THR A 134 0.46 19.99 0.29
CA THR A 134 1.87 20.34 0.56
C THR A 134 2.87 19.56 -0.30
N TRP A 135 2.44 18.44 -0.89
CA TRP A 135 3.30 17.65 -1.78
C TRP A 135 3.64 18.43 -3.05
N ARG A 136 4.85 18.21 -3.55
CA ARG A 136 5.41 18.91 -4.70
C ARG A 136 5.44 18.05 -5.96
N TYR A 137 5.53 16.73 -5.77
CA TYR A 137 5.57 15.76 -6.85
C TYR A 137 4.58 14.64 -6.61
N LEU A 138 4.05 14.12 -7.71
CA LEU A 138 3.27 12.89 -7.74
C LEU A 138 4.06 11.82 -8.46
N ILE A 139 4.23 10.66 -7.83
CA ILE A 139 4.88 9.48 -8.42
C ILE A 139 3.84 8.37 -8.52
N ASN A 140 3.52 7.99 -9.75
CA ASN A 140 2.65 6.85 -9.99
C ASN A 140 3.45 5.55 -9.95
N MET A 141 2.89 4.55 -9.27
CA MET A 141 3.50 3.25 -9.10
C MET A 141 2.48 2.11 -9.20
N VAL A 142 2.99 0.91 -9.45
CA VAL A 142 2.22 -0.35 -9.37
C VAL A 142 2.80 -1.30 -8.33
N GLY A 143 1.98 -2.22 -7.81
CA GLY A 143 2.37 -3.11 -6.71
C GLY A 143 3.59 -4.01 -6.96
N GLN A 144 4.04 -4.16 -8.21
CA GLN A 144 5.22 -4.96 -8.56
C GLN A 144 6.53 -4.16 -8.65
N GLU A 145 6.46 -2.82 -8.61
CA GLU A 145 7.64 -1.96 -8.66
C GLU A 145 8.39 -1.92 -7.34
N PHE A 146 9.61 -1.41 -7.39
CA PHE A 146 10.49 -1.38 -6.24
C PHE A 146 11.47 -0.20 -6.32
N PRO A 147 11.65 0.59 -5.24
CA PRO A 147 12.58 1.70 -5.24
C PRO A 147 14.03 1.19 -5.26
N LEU A 148 14.85 1.80 -6.11
CA LEU A 148 16.31 1.58 -6.19
C LEU A 148 17.10 2.70 -5.51
N ARG A 149 16.41 3.76 -5.07
CA ARG A 149 16.95 4.94 -4.40
C ARG A 149 16.26 5.12 -3.06
N THR A 150 16.96 5.73 -2.12
CA THR A 150 16.37 6.18 -0.86
C THR A 150 15.41 7.34 -1.09
N ASN A 151 14.63 7.72 -0.08
CA ASN A 151 13.72 8.87 -0.19
C ASN A 151 14.46 10.21 -0.32
N LEU A 152 15.73 10.29 0.11
CA LEU A 152 16.54 11.50 0.06
C LEU A 152 17.25 11.72 -1.29
N GLU A 153 17.55 10.63 -2.00
CA GLU A 153 18.17 10.65 -3.33
C GLU A 153 17.17 11.00 -4.44
#